data_AF-A0A5Q4EEC9-F1
#
_entry.id   AF-A0A5Q4EEC9-F1
#
_cell.length_a   1.000
_cell.length_b   1.000
_cell.length_c   1.000
_cell.angle_alpha   90.00
_cell.angle_beta   90.00
_cell.angle_gamma   90.00
#
_symmetry.space_group_name_H-M   'P 1'
#
loop_
_entity.id
_entity.type
_entity.pdbx_description
1 polymer ?
#
loop_
_entity_poly.entity_id
_entity_poly.type
_entity_poly.pdbx_seq_one_letter_code
_entity_poly.pdbx_strand_id
1 'polypeptide(L)'
;MIKNTEYTALVLVRRESFYEWLQMAVHQSGEESESTFEGDYGTYLVKGVITPEDVYAFLQSGYREIFENELSQWYDRAFWPHELTPELFLEFFEVQVHRQVYHAG
;
A
#
# COMPACT_ATOMS: atom_id res chain seq x y z
N MET A 1 -23.53 -26.01 4.86
CA MET A 1 -23.59 -24.59 4.45
C MET A 1 -22.18 -24.04 4.51
N ILE A 2 -21.54 -23.81 3.36
CA ILE A 2 -20.26 -23.09 3.32
C ILE A 2 -20.62 -21.62 3.49
N LYS A 3 -20.17 -20.97 4.57
CA LYS A 3 -20.25 -19.51 4.67
C LYS A 3 -19.21 -18.96 3.69
N ASN A 4 -19.62 -18.64 2.47
CA ASN A 4 -18.81 -17.86 1.56
C ASN A 4 -18.67 -16.46 2.16
N THR A 5 -17.57 -16.24 2.88
CA THR A 5 -17.16 -14.89 3.24
C THR A 5 -16.50 -14.30 2.01
N GLU A 6 -17.12 -13.31 1.39
CA GLU A 6 -16.54 -12.60 0.27
C GLU A 6 -15.43 -11.68 0.78
N TYR A 7 -14.22 -11.90 0.28
CA TYR A 7 -13.06 -11.04 0.52
C TYR A 7 -12.79 -10.22 -0.73
N THR A 8 -12.39 -8.98 -0.53
CA THR A 8 -11.89 -8.12 -1.59
C THR A 8 -10.42 -7.88 -1.32
N ALA A 9 -9.58 -8.07 -2.34
CA ALA A 9 -8.17 -7.73 -2.27
C ALA A 9 -7.98 -6.27 -2.69
N LEU A 10 -7.28 -5.51 -1.87
CA LEU A 10 -6.77 -4.19 -2.19
C LEU A 10 -5.29 -4.34 -2.51
N VAL A 11 -4.91 -3.99 -3.73
CA VAL A 11 -3.51 -3.99 -4.18
C VAL A 11 -3.05 -2.55 -4.24
N LEU A 12 -1.98 -2.23 -3.51
CA LEU A 12 -1.34 -0.92 -3.52
C LEU A 12 -0.24 -0.90 -4.56
N VAL A 13 -0.54 -0.32 -5.71
CA VAL A 13 0.44 -0.12 -6.78
C VAL A 13 1.19 1.16 -6.47
N ARG A 14 2.50 1.03 -6.23
CA ARG A 14 3.42 2.15 -5.96
C ARG A 14 3.51 3.07 -7.18
N ARG A 15 3.30 4.37 -6.98
CA ARG A 15 3.44 5.44 -7.98
C ARG A 15 4.86 5.98 -7.99
N GLU A 16 5.17 6.82 -8.99
CA GLU A 16 6.49 7.44 -9.18
C GLU A 16 7.00 8.17 -7.93
N SER A 17 6.14 8.94 -7.26
CA SER A 17 6.45 9.68 -6.01
C SER A 17 6.95 8.78 -4.87
N PHE A 18 6.47 7.53 -4.78
CA PHE A 18 6.97 6.56 -3.80
C PHE A 18 8.43 6.21 -4.11
N TYR A 19 8.76 5.99 -5.38
CA TYR A 19 10.12 5.67 -5.81
C TYR A 19 11.06 6.88 -5.68
N GLU A 20 10.56 8.10 -5.89
CA GLU A 20 11.33 9.32 -5.62
C GLU A 20 11.68 9.43 -4.13
N TRP A 21 10.72 9.19 -3.24
CA TRP A 21 10.97 9.12 -1.80
C TRP A 21 12.00 8.04 -1.45
N LEU A 22 11.87 6.85 -2.04
CA LEU A 22 12.78 5.74 -1.79
C LEU A 22 14.22 6.06 -2.21
N GLN A 23 14.41 6.67 -3.38
CA GLN A 23 15.72 7.15 -3.83
C GLN A 23 16.29 8.20 -2.88
N MET A 24 15.47 9.15 -2.44
CA MET A 24 15.90 10.15 -1.44
C MET A 24 16.34 9.49 -0.13
N ALA A 25 15.61 8.48 0.34
CA ALA A 25 15.94 7.75 1.57
C ALA A 25 17.26 6.99 1.44
N VAL A 26 17.50 6.28 0.33
CA VAL A 26 18.79 5.61 0.00
C VAL A 26 19.94 6.62 0.03
N HIS A 27 19.77 7.76 -0.64
CA HIS A 27 20.81 8.80 -0.67
C HIS A 27 21.12 9.37 0.72
N GLN A 28 20.12 9.46 1.60
CA GLN A 28 20.28 9.95 2.96
C GLN A 28 20.86 8.91 3.93
N SER A 29 20.53 7.62 3.74
CA SER A 29 21.08 6.53 4.55
C SER A 29 22.56 6.26 4.22
N GLY A 30 22.99 6.62 3.01
CA GLY A 30 24.35 6.35 2.51
C GLY A 30 24.54 4.90 2.08
N GLU A 31 23.45 4.15 1.91
CA GLU A 31 23.45 2.79 1.39
C GLU A 31 23.63 2.78 -0.13
N GLU A 32 24.14 1.68 -0.68
CA GLU A 32 24.13 1.48 -2.13
C GLU A 32 22.70 1.20 -2.59
N SER A 33 22.23 1.94 -3.59
CA SER A 33 20.89 1.72 -4.18
C SER A 33 20.79 0.30 -4.73
N GLU A 34 19.78 -0.44 -4.29
CA GLU A 34 19.37 -1.63 -5.03
C GLU A 34 18.96 -1.23 -6.45
N SER A 35 19.38 -2.02 -7.43
CA SER A 35 19.14 -1.73 -8.85
C SER A 35 17.70 -1.90 -9.28
N THR A 36 16.86 -2.52 -8.44
CA THR A 36 15.48 -2.88 -8.76
C THR A 36 14.63 -2.86 -7.50
N PHE A 37 13.77 -1.85 -7.37
CA PHE A 37 12.69 -1.82 -6.36
C PHE A 37 11.42 -2.52 -6.84
N GLU A 38 11.47 -3.17 -8.01
CA GLU A 38 10.35 -3.92 -8.57
C GLU A 38 10.19 -5.26 -7.85
N GLY A 39 8.97 -5.54 -7.40
CA GLY A 39 8.63 -6.78 -6.74
C GLY A 39 7.82 -6.50 -5.49
N ASP A 40 6.64 -7.11 -5.44
CA ASP A 40 5.66 -7.13 -4.34
C ASP A 40 4.92 -5.81 -4.06
N TYR A 41 3.71 -5.73 -4.60
CA TYR A 41 2.72 -4.73 -4.19
C TYR A 41 2.09 -5.14 -2.86
N GLY A 42 1.97 -4.19 -1.92
CA GLY A 42 1.21 -4.40 -0.70
C GLY A 42 -0.21 -4.87 -1.03
N THR A 43 -0.56 -6.09 -0.61
CA THR A 43 -1.87 -6.69 -0.87
C THR A 43 -2.60 -6.94 0.43
N TYR A 44 -3.75 -6.30 0.59
CA TYR A 44 -4.54 -6.32 1.82
C TYR A 44 -5.89 -6.99 1.57
N LEU A 45 -6.25 -7.96 2.41
CA LEU A 45 -7.54 -8.65 2.33
C LEU A 45 -8.55 -7.99 3.27
N VAL A 46 -9.62 -7.45 2.71
CA VAL A 46 -10.70 -6.84 3.47
C VAL A 46 -11.95 -7.70 3.34
N LYS A 47 -12.64 -7.88 4.48
CA LYS A 47 -13.84 -8.69 4.59
C LYS A 47 -15.09 -7.89 4.25
N GLY A 48 -15.97 -8.47 3.44
CA GLY A 48 -17.17 -7.79 2.95
C GLY A 48 -16.91 -7.22 1.56
N VAL A 49 -17.92 -7.29 0.69
CA VAL A 49 -17.82 -6.79 -0.68
C VAL A 49 -17.70 -5.28 -0.63
N ILE A 50 -16.53 -4.76 -1.02
CA ILE A 50 -16.25 -3.33 -0.95
C ILE A 50 -16.63 -2.72 -2.30
N THR A 51 -17.71 -1.95 -2.33
CA THR A 51 -18.01 -1.04 -3.45
C THR A 51 -16.95 0.07 -3.51
N PRO A 52 -16.79 0.81 -4.63
CA PRO A 52 -15.85 1.93 -4.68
C PRO A 52 -16.02 2.93 -3.51
N GLU A 53 -17.26 3.16 -3.08
CA GLU A 53 -17.60 4.01 -1.95
C GLU A 53 -17.11 3.43 -0.61
N ASP A 54 -17.26 2.12 -0.41
CA ASP A 54 -16.79 1.43 0.79
C ASP A 54 -15.25 1.40 0.87
N VAL A 55 -14.55 1.43 -0.28
CA VAL A 55 -13.06 1.47 -0.33
C VAL A 55 -12.58 2.81 0.18
N TYR A 56 -13.23 3.89 -0.24
CA TYR A 56 -12.91 5.22 0.24
C TYR A 56 -13.14 5.33 1.75
N ALA A 57 -14.27 4.83 2.25
CA ALA A 57 -14.56 4.80 3.68
C ALA A 57 -13.56 3.94 4.48
N PHE A 58 -13.18 2.77 3.95
CA PHE A 58 -12.16 1.90 4.54
C PHE A 58 -10.82 2.62 4.64
N LEU A 59 -10.35 3.21 3.52
CA LEU A 59 -9.11 3.97 3.50
C LEU A 59 -9.16 5.15 4.46
N GLN A 60 -10.27 5.90 4.55
CA GLN A 60 -10.37 6.97 5.55
C GLN A 60 -10.17 6.50 6.99
N SER A 61 -10.58 5.27 7.31
CA SER A 61 -10.43 4.70 8.65
C SER A 61 -9.09 3.98 8.90
N GLY A 62 -8.40 3.53 7.86
CA GLY A 62 -7.25 2.63 7.96
C GLY A 62 -6.01 3.01 7.15
N TYR A 63 -6.04 4.09 6.35
CA TYR A 63 -4.93 4.45 5.46
C TYR A 63 -3.63 4.64 6.21
N ARG A 64 -3.66 5.21 7.42
CA ARG A 64 -2.44 5.51 8.17
C ARG A 64 -1.69 4.24 8.55
N GLU A 65 -2.37 3.24 9.11
CA GLU A 65 -1.73 1.98 9.49
C GLU A 65 -1.15 1.26 8.25
N ILE A 66 -1.91 1.26 7.15
CA ILE A 66 -1.46 0.72 5.87
C ILE A 66 -0.22 1.47 5.36
N PHE A 67 -0.24 2.80 5.40
CA PHE A 67 0.86 3.64 4.93
C PHE A 67 2.12 3.43 5.76
N GLU A 68 2.01 3.41 7.09
CA GLU A 68 3.13 3.13 7.99
C GLU A 68 3.71 1.74 7.73
N ASN A 69 2.87 0.73 7.51
CA ASN A 69 3.33 -0.61 7.15
C ASN A 69 4.10 -0.63 5.83
N GLU A 70 3.61 0.03 4.78
CA GLU A 70 4.32 0.12 3.50
C GLU A 70 5.68 0.83 3.64
N LEU A 71 5.76 1.95 4.36
CA LEU A 71 7.03 2.68 4.55
C LEU A 71 8.03 1.89 5.40
N SER A 72 7.56 1.18 6.43
CA SER A 72 8.39 0.40 7.36
C SER A 72 9.11 -0.78 6.73
N GLN A 73 8.63 -1.25 5.57
CA GLN A 73 9.29 -2.32 4.83
C GLN A 73 10.60 -1.88 4.19
N TRP A 74 10.83 -0.57 4.06
CA TRP A 74 11.99 -0.03 3.34
C TRP A 74 12.96 0.70 4.28
N TYR A 75 12.44 1.63 5.08
CA TYR A 75 13.30 2.50 5.89
C TYR A 75 12.71 2.75 7.28
N ASP A 76 13.59 3.06 8.23
CA ASP A 76 13.20 3.52 9.56
C ASP A 76 12.45 4.86 9.50
N ARG A 77 11.64 5.12 10.54
CA ARG A 77 10.82 6.33 10.68
C ARG A 77 11.60 7.65 10.54
N ALA A 78 12.92 7.63 10.74
CA ALA A 78 13.80 8.78 10.54
C ALA A 78 13.82 9.31 9.09
N PHE A 79 13.51 8.45 8.11
CA PHE A 79 13.54 8.79 6.68
C PHE A 79 12.13 8.95 6.08
N TRP A 80 11.09 8.81 6.90
CA TRP A 80 9.71 8.91 6.42
C TRP A 80 9.34 10.38 6.13
N PRO A 81 8.32 10.61 5.28
CA PRO A 81 7.72 11.93 5.14
C PRO A 81 7.26 12.49 6.49
N HIS A 82 7.36 13.81 6.68
CA HIS A 82 7.06 14.46 7.95
C HIS A 82 5.60 14.28 8.39
N GLU A 83 4.67 14.32 7.42
CA GLU A 83 3.25 14.11 7.66
C GLU A 83 2.70 13.02 6.73
N LEU A 84 2.08 12.00 7.32
CA LEU A 84 1.38 10.94 6.59
C LEU A 84 -0.09 11.31 6.43
N THR A 85 -0.38 12.13 5.42
CA THR A 85 -1.74 12.59 5.09
C THR A 85 -2.43 11.63 4.12
N PRO A 86 -3.78 11.64 4.04
CA PRO A 86 -4.51 10.88 3.04
C PRO A 86 -4.13 11.25 1.60
N GLU A 87 -3.84 12.54 1.36
CA GLU A 87 -3.43 13.05 0.05
C GLU A 87 -2.07 12.45 -0.36
N LEU A 88 -1.09 12.48 0.54
CA LEU A 88 0.22 11.88 0.28
C LEU A 88 0.14 10.36 0.06
N PHE A 89 -0.75 9.69 0.78
CA PHE A 89 -1.02 8.26 0.55
C PHE A 89 -1.50 8.01 -0.88
N LEU A 90 -2.44 8.82 -1.39
CA LEU A 90 -2.95 8.68 -2.76
C LEU A 90 -1.95 9.16 -3.83
N GLU A 91 -1.03 10.05 -3.47
CA GLU A 91 0.11 10.40 -4.31
C GLU A 91 1.08 9.24 -4.43
N PHE A 92 1.32 8.48 -3.35
CA PHE A 92 2.26 7.35 -3.30
C PHE A 92 1.68 6.07 -3.88
N PHE A 93 0.37 5.85 -3.77
CA PHE A 93 -0.26 4.59 -4.14
C PHE A 93 -1.49 4.77 -5.03
N GLU A 94 -1.61 3.91 -6.03
CA GLU A 94 -2.88 3.58 -6.66
C GLU A 94 -3.50 2.37 -5.95
N VAL A 95 -4.75 2.51 -5.52
CA VAL A 95 -5.48 1.42 -4.87
C VAL A 95 -6.31 0.67 -5.91
N GLN A 96 -5.90 -0.54 -6.24
CA GLN A 96 -6.63 -1.43 -7.13
C GLN A 96 -7.48 -2.42 -6.33
N VAL A 97 -8.74 -2.56 -6.73
CA VAL A 97 -9.76 -3.30 -5.97
C VAL A 97 -10.15 -4.55 -6.75
N HIS A 98 -9.82 -5.72 -6.23
CA HIS A 98 -10.11 -7.01 -6.85
C HIS A 98 -11.15 -7.77 -6.04
N ARG A 99 -12.38 -7.83 -6.56
CA ARG A 99 -13.55 -8.43 -5.89
C ARG A 99 -13.63 -9.96 -5.99
N GLN A 100 -12.86 -10.57 -6.90
CA GLN A 100 -12.89 -12.01 -7.15
C GLN A 100 -11.46 -12.52 -7.18
N VAL A 101 -11.04 -13.14 -6.08
CA VAL A 101 -9.76 -13.85 -5.97
C VAL A 101 -10.06 -15.34 -6.13
N TYR A 102 -9.50 -15.95 -7.17
CA TYR A 102 -9.66 -17.38 -7.42
C TYR A 102 -8.44 -18.11 -6.87
N HIS A 103 -8.64 -19.02 -5.92
CA HIS A 103 -7.60 -19.98 -5.52
C HIS A 103 -7.63 -21.14 -6.52
N ALA A 104 -6.69 -21.15 -7.47
CA ALA A 104 -6.43 -22.33 -8.29
C ALA A 104 -5.52 -23.27 -7.47
N GLY A 105 -6.05 -24.45 -7.15
CA GLY A 105 -5.31 -25.51 -6.43
C GLY A 105 -4.40 -26.32 -7.35
#